data_AF-K1UAJ1-F1
#
_entry.id   AF-K1UAJ1-F1
#
_cell.length_a   1.000
_cell.length_b   1.000
_cell.length_c   1.000
_cell.angle_alpha   90.00
_cell.angle_beta   90.00
_cell.angle_gamma   90.00
#
_symmetry.space_group_name_H-M   'P 1'
#
loop_
_entity.id
_entity.type
_entity.pdbx_description
1 polymer ?
#
loop_
_entity_poly.entity_id
_entity_poly.type
_entity_poly.pdbx_seq_one_letter_code
_entity_poly.pdbx_strand_id
1 'polypeptide(L)'
;ENEEGYGIEAYYNSYLKGTDGRVITTTDAHGNAMPYDYSARYSAKDGNSLVLTIDETLQYYLEKNLEITVSQHKLANRSTGIIMNAKTGAIVAMATSPGFDPNDPSNVYFESDRLTLAKMSADKKTEEEILAKKQEIWGKQWQNKAVSELYIPGSVFKMFTCASALEEEVVSLDSTFECSGIADVAGTKIRCWNV
;
A
#
# COMPACT_ATOMS: atom_id res chain seq x y z
N GLU A 1 -20.69 5.42 13.33
CA GLU A 1 -19.30 5.89 13.14
C GLU A 1 -18.55 4.81 12.37
N ASN A 2 -18.35 5.01 11.07
CA ASN A 2 -17.61 4.15 10.13
C ASN A 2 -17.18 5.03 8.94
N GLU A 3 -16.66 6.23 9.23
CA GLU A 3 -16.42 7.24 8.18
C GLU A 3 -15.00 7.25 7.63
N GLU A 4 -14.06 6.54 8.27
CA GLU A 4 -12.63 6.58 7.93
C GLU A 4 -12.15 5.20 7.44
N GLY A 5 -12.31 4.94 6.15
CA GLY A 5 -11.70 3.79 5.47
C GLY A 5 -10.34 4.16 4.85
N TYR A 6 -9.50 3.16 4.57
CA TYR A 6 -8.25 3.34 3.82
C TYR A 6 -8.28 2.55 2.51
N GLY A 7 -7.50 2.99 1.51
CA GLY A 7 -7.34 2.28 0.25
C GLY A 7 -8.66 1.99 -0.45
N ILE A 8 -8.97 0.70 -0.65
CA ILE A 8 -10.16 0.27 -1.39
C ILE A 8 -11.47 0.61 -0.66
N GLU A 9 -11.47 0.61 0.67
CA GLU A 9 -12.63 0.97 1.47
C GLU A 9 -12.96 2.45 1.32
N ALA A 10 -11.94 3.31 1.33
CA ALA A 10 -12.10 4.73 1.08
C ALA A 10 -12.67 5.00 -0.31
N TYR A 11 -12.14 4.30 -1.33
CA TYR A 11 -12.55 4.48 -2.72
C TYR A 11 -13.99 4.03 -2.97
N TYR A 12 -14.42 2.90 -2.39
CA TYR A 12 -15.77 2.35 -2.57
C TYR A 12 -16.73 2.66 -1.41
N ASN A 13 -16.39 3.61 -0.53
CA ASN A 13 -17.19 3.93 0.65
C ASN A 13 -18.65 4.26 0.31
N SER A 14 -18.91 4.91 -0.83
CA SER A 14 -20.26 5.23 -1.31
C SER A 14 -21.13 3.99 -1.56
N TYR A 15 -20.52 2.86 -1.91
CA TYR A 15 -21.21 1.59 -2.11
C TYR A 15 -21.30 0.78 -0.80
N LEU A 16 -20.33 0.92 0.10
CA LEU A 16 -20.19 0.13 1.33
C LEU A 16 -20.97 0.70 2.54
N LYS A 17 -21.06 2.03 2.67
CA LYS A 17 -21.60 2.71 3.88
C LYS A 17 -23.08 2.43 4.14
N GLY A 18 -23.85 2.07 3.11
CA GLY A 18 -25.30 1.90 3.22
C GLY A 18 -26.02 3.22 3.53
N THR A 19 -27.20 3.15 4.13
CA THR A 19 -27.95 4.33 4.58
C THR A 19 -28.38 4.15 6.03
N ASP A 20 -27.94 5.07 6.88
CA ASP A 20 -28.27 5.03 8.31
C ASP A 20 -29.78 5.12 8.54
N GLY A 21 -30.25 4.27 9.45
CA GLY A 21 -31.59 4.35 9.99
C GLY A 21 -31.73 5.57 10.90
N ARG A 22 -32.96 6.05 11.08
CA ARG A 22 -33.24 7.18 11.96
C ARG A 22 -34.49 6.91 12.77
N VAL A 23 -34.40 7.16 14.07
CA VAL A 23 -35.53 7.08 14.99
C VAL A 23 -35.88 8.50 15.38
N ILE A 24 -37.08 8.94 15.01
CA ILE A 24 -37.60 10.24 15.41
C ILE A 24 -38.48 10.01 16.65
N THR A 25 -38.11 10.65 17.76
CA THR A 25 -38.83 10.58 19.04
C THR A 25 -39.06 11.99 19.56
N THR A 26 -40.23 12.23 20.16
CA THR A 26 -40.55 13.49 20.82
C THR A 26 -39.81 13.59 22.16
N THR A 27 -39.13 14.72 22.38
CA THR A 27 -38.39 15.03 23.61
C THR A 27 -39.09 16.12 24.43
N ASP A 28 -39.05 16.00 25.77
CA ASP A 28 -39.46 17.06 26.71
C ASP A 28 -38.55 18.31 26.58
N ALA A 29 -38.95 19.44 27.16
CA ALA A 29 -38.16 20.67 27.27
C ALA A 29 -36.76 20.48 27.91
N HIS A 30 -36.56 19.39 28.65
CA HIS A 30 -35.27 18.98 29.23
C HIS A 30 -34.48 17.95 28.38
N GLY A 31 -34.96 17.59 27.19
CA GLY A 31 -34.28 16.66 26.27
C GLY A 31 -34.48 15.17 26.58
N ASN A 32 -35.38 14.81 27.51
CA ASN A 32 -35.69 13.42 27.83
C ASN A 32 -36.75 12.84 26.88
N ALA A 33 -36.52 11.61 26.40
CA ALA A 33 -37.45 10.93 25.50
C ALA A 33 -38.79 10.65 26.22
N MET A 34 -39.91 11.08 25.61
CA MET A 34 -41.23 10.88 26.20
C MET A 34 -41.75 9.44 25.97
N PRO A 35 -42.27 8.74 27.01
CA PRO A 35 -42.57 7.30 26.94
C PRO A 35 -43.79 6.88 26.11
N TYR A 36 -44.62 7.80 25.61
CA TYR A 36 -45.93 7.45 25.02
C TYR A 36 -46.23 8.00 23.62
N ASP A 37 -45.25 8.58 22.91
CA ASP A 37 -45.53 9.19 21.61
C ASP A 37 -44.87 8.48 20.41
N TYR A 38 -45.50 8.62 19.25
CA TYR A 38 -45.21 7.96 17.99
C TYR A 38 -43.73 8.07 17.61
N SER A 39 -42.98 6.98 17.75
CA SER A 39 -41.63 6.89 17.18
C SER A 39 -41.72 6.50 15.71
N ALA A 40 -41.30 7.40 14.82
CA ALA A 40 -41.11 7.05 13.42
C ALA A 40 -39.71 6.43 13.28
N ARG A 41 -39.66 5.11 13.17
CA ARG A 41 -38.42 4.35 12.94
C ARG A 41 -38.24 4.10 11.46
N TYR A 42 -37.21 4.70 10.88
CA TYR A 42 -36.71 4.38 9.56
C TYR A 42 -35.59 3.35 9.72
N SER A 43 -35.77 2.15 9.17
CA SER A 43 -34.75 1.10 9.19
C SER A 43 -33.51 1.52 8.40
N ALA A 44 -32.33 1.19 8.91
CA ALA A 44 -31.10 1.28 8.14
C ALA A 44 -31.17 0.36 6.91
N LYS A 45 -30.43 0.72 5.87
CA LYS A 45 -30.20 -0.14 4.71
C LYS A 45 -28.72 -0.47 4.65
N ASP A 46 -28.41 -1.76 4.62
CA ASP A 46 -27.04 -2.22 4.50
C ASP A 46 -26.45 -1.78 3.15
N GLY A 47 -25.13 -1.56 3.13
CA GLY A 47 -24.40 -1.29 1.90
C GLY A 47 -24.29 -2.51 0.99
N ASN A 48 -23.72 -2.30 -0.18
CA ASN A 48 -23.44 -3.36 -1.15
C ASN A 48 -22.17 -4.14 -0.76
N SER A 49 -22.07 -5.37 -1.28
CA SER A 49 -20.84 -6.16 -1.22
C SER A 49 -19.92 -5.90 -2.41
N LEU A 50 -18.61 -5.99 -2.20
CA LEU A 50 -17.60 -5.91 -3.26
C LEU A 50 -16.99 -7.29 -3.52
N VAL A 51 -16.81 -7.63 -4.79
CA VAL A 51 -16.05 -8.81 -5.22
C VAL A 51 -14.77 -8.32 -5.87
N LEU A 52 -13.62 -8.74 -5.34
CA LEU A 52 -12.31 -8.34 -5.81
C LEU A 52 -11.77 -9.32 -6.86
N THR A 53 -10.79 -8.87 -7.63
CA THR A 53 -9.99 -9.73 -8.52
C THR A 53 -8.88 -10.49 -7.80
N ILE A 54 -8.70 -10.21 -6.50
CA ILE A 54 -7.67 -10.81 -5.66
C ILE A 54 -7.97 -12.28 -5.41
N ASP A 55 -6.95 -13.10 -5.59
CA ASP A 55 -6.96 -14.52 -5.23
C ASP A 55 -6.26 -14.67 -3.86
N GLU A 56 -6.99 -15.18 -2.87
CA GLU A 56 -6.51 -15.36 -1.50
C GLU A 56 -5.25 -16.24 -1.42
N THR A 57 -5.17 -17.27 -2.26
CA THR A 57 -4.04 -18.21 -2.26
C THR A 57 -2.79 -17.52 -2.78
N LEU A 58 -2.90 -16.82 -3.92
CA LEU A 58 -1.78 -16.07 -4.48
C LEU A 58 -1.36 -14.91 -3.58
N GLN A 59 -2.32 -14.23 -2.95
CA GLN A 59 -2.06 -13.17 -1.98
C GLN A 59 -1.23 -13.70 -0.80
N TYR A 60 -1.66 -14.81 -0.18
CA TYR A 60 -0.93 -15.44 0.92
C TYR A 60 0.51 -15.80 0.54
N TYR A 61 0.71 -16.43 -0.62
CA TYR A 61 2.04 -16.79 -1.07
C TYR A 61 2.90 -15.55 -1.37
N LEU A 62 2.32 -14.50 -1.94
CA LEU A 62 3.05 -13.26 -2.20
C LEU A 62 3.53 -12.62 -0.89
N GLU A 63 2.64 -12.45 0.09
CA GLU A 63 2.96 -11.86 1.39
C GLU A 63 4.07 -12.63 2.11
N LYS A 64 3.93 -13.96 2.18
CA LYS A 64 4.90 -14.84 2.84
C LYS A 64 6.28 -14.77 2.18
N ASN A 65 6.35 -14.76 0.85
CA ASN A 65 7.64 -14.67 0.15
C ASN A 65 8.28 -13.28 0.30
N LEU A 66 7.47 -12.21 0.31
CA LEU A 66 7.99 -10.86 0.57
C LEU A 66 8.53 -10.74 2.00
N GLU A 67 7.86 -11.32 2.99
CA GLU A 67 8.34 -11.38 4.37
C GLU A 67 9.69 -12.12 4.47
N ILE A 68 9.78 -13.32 3.88
CA ILE A 68 11.04 -14.08 3.81
C ILE A 68 12.14 -13.24 3.18
N THR A 69 11.84 -12.52 2.10
CA THR A 69 12.81 -11.64 1.41
C THR A 69 13.31 -10.52 2.32
N VAL A 70 12.41 -9.86 3.05
CA VAL A 70 12.75 -8.79 4.01
C VAL A 70 13.66 -9.34 5.10
N SER A 71 13.35 -10.51 5.67
CA SER A 71 14.16 -11.14 6.72
C SER A 71 15.53 -11.61 6.22
N GLN A 72 15.59 -12.24 5.05
CA GLN A 72 16.83 -12.79 4.49
C GLN A 72 17.82 -11.69 4.07
N HIS A 73 17.31 -10.62 3.44
CA HIS A 73 18.15 -9.55 2.90
C HIS A 73 18.26 -8.33 3.83
N LYS A 74 17.61 -8.35 5.00
CA LYS A 74 17.58 -7.24 5.97
C LYS A 74 17.23 -5.92 5.28
N LEU A 75 16.15 -5.92 4.50
CA LEU A 75 15.75 -4.78 3.69
C LEU A 75 15.38 -3.60 4.59
N ALA A 76 16.04 -2.46 4.36
CA ALA A 76 15.76 -1.23 5.10
C ALA A 76 14.52 -0.48 4.60
N ASN A 77 14.08 -0.71 3.35
CA ASN A 77 13.06 0.10 2.68
C ASN A 77 11.83 -0.70 2.21
N ARG A 78 11.39 -1.66 3.02
CA ARG A 78 10.26 -2.55 2.71
C ARG A 78 10.43 -3.28 1.36
N SER A 79 9.50 -4.15 1.04
CA SER A 79 9.40 -4.88 -0.21
C SER A 79 7.98 -4.81 -0.71
N THR A 80 7.77 -4.83 -2.01
CA THR A 80 6.43 -4.81 -2.60
C THR A 80 6.37 -5.73 -3.80
N GLY A 81 5.20 -6.28 -4.06
CA GLY A 81 4.96 -7.16 -5.19
C GLY A 81 3.54 -6.99 -5.72
N ILE A 82 3.40 -7.17 -7.03
CA ILE A 82 2.13 -7.14 -7.74
C ILE A 82 2.11 -8.35 -8.67
N ILE A 83 1.04 -9.14 -8.62
CA ILE A 83 0.75 -10.21 -9.56
C ILE A 83 -0.46 -9.77 -10.38
N MET A 84 -0.30 -9.74 -11.70
CA MET A 84 -1.31 -9.28 -12.64
C MET A 84 -1.54 -10.32 -13.74
N ASN A 85 -2.79 -10.52 -14.11
CA ASN A 85 -3.13 -11.22 -15.33
C ASN A 85 -2.82 -10.34 -16.54
N ALA A 86 -1.80 -10.70 -17.32
CA ALA A 86 -1.34 -9.92 -18.48
C ALA A 86 -2.38 -9.77 -19.60
N LYS A 87 -3.39 -10.66 -19.69
CA LYS A 87 -4.42 -10.60 -20.73
C LYS A 87 -5.59 -9.71 -20.33
N THR A 88 -5.97 -9.71 -19.05
CA THR A 88 -7.15 -8.97 -18.57
C THR A 88 -6.81 -7.69 -17.81
N GLY A 89 -5.56 -7.51 -17.40
CA GLY A 89 -5.13 -6.42 -16.52
C GLY A 89 -5.59 -6.58 -15.07
N ALA A 90 -6.27 -7.68 -14.73
CA ALA A 90 -6.74 -7.92 -13.38
C ALA A 90 -5.56 -8.13 -12.42
N ILE A 91 -5.53 -7.37 -11.33
CA ILE A 91 -4.58 -7.59 -10.24
C ILE A 91 -5.08 -8.75 -9.38
N VAL A 92 -4.32 -9.83 -9.33
CA VAL A 92 -4.69 -11.05 -8.61
C VAL A 92 -4.03 -11.15 -7.23
N ALA A 93 -2.92 -10.44 -7.02
CA ALA A 93 -2.33 -10.25 -5.71
C ALA A 93 -1.54 -8.95 -5.69
N MET A 94 -1.55 -8.25 -4.56
CA MET A 94 -0.75 -7.05 -4.34
C MET A 94 -0.41 -6.97 -2.87
N ALA A 95 0.88 -6.87 -2.53
CA ALA A 95 1.31 -6.82 -1.15
C ALA A 95 2.53 -5.92 -0.96
N THR A 96 2.64 -5.38 0.25
CA THR A 96 3.83 -4.68 0.73
C THR A 96 4.24 -5.32 2.05
N SER A 97 5.53 -5.60 2.21
CA SER A 97 6.10 -6.19 3.43
C SER A 97 7.23 -5.31 3.97
N PRO A 98 7.30 -4.99 5.27
CA PRO A 98 6.33 -5.37 6.28
C PRO A 98 4.98 -4.67 6.06
N GLY A 99 3.92 -5.44 6.21
CA GLY A 99 2.55 -4.94 6.25
C GLY A 99 2.15 -4.58 7.68
N PHE A 100 0.84 -4.44 7.91
CA PHE A 100 0.23 -4.27 9.21
C PHE A 100 -1.06 -5.07 9.29
N ASP A 101 -1.53 -5.36 10.51
CA ASP A 101 -2.85 -5.97 10.70
C ASP A 101 -3.92 -4.87 10.64
N PRO A 102 -4.88 -4.94 9.70
CA PRO A 102 -5.99 -3.98 9.65
C PRO A 102 -6.84 -3.97 10.93
N ASN A 103 -6.85 -5.06 11.71
CA ASN A 103 -7.58 -5.14 12.98
C ASN A 103 -6.81 -4.51 14.14
N ASP A 104 -5.49 -4.27 13.99
CA ASP A 104 -4.64 -3.57 14.96
C ASP A 104 -3.69 -2.59 14.26
N PRO A 105 -4.22 -1.52 13.65
CA PRO A 105 -3.42 -0.61 12.83
C PRO A 105 -2.45 0.25 13.65
N SER A 106 -2.67 0.36 14.96
CA SER A 106 -1.85 1.18 15.88
C SER A 106 -0.55 0.48 16.28
N ASN A 107 -0.48 -0.83 16.13
CA ASN A 107 0.74 -1.58 16.40
C ASN A 107 1.81 -1.33 15.32
N VAL A 108 3.08 -1.35 15.72
CA VAL A 108 4.23 -1.13 14.82
C VAL A 108 4.85 -2.48 14.49
N TYR A 109 4.81 -2.87 13.22
CA TYR A 109 5.21 -4.20 12.78
C TYR A 109 6.66 -4.28 12.34
N PHE A 110 7.22 -3.18 11.80
CA PHE A 110 8.59 -3.20 11.31
C PHE A 110 9.61 -3.19 12.47
N GLU A 111 10.54 -4.15 12.45
CA GLU A 111 11.54 -4.33 13.51
C GLU A 111 12.39 -3.08 13.73
N SER A 112 12.88 -2.43 12.67
CA SER A 112 13.71 -1.23 12.80
C SER A 112 12.96 -0.06 13.45
N ASP A 113 11.67 0.08 13.18
CA ASP A 113 10.84 1.14 13.74
C ASP A 113 10.54 0.86 15.22
N ARG A 114 10.29 -0.40 15.59
CA ARG A 114 10.17 -0.82 16.99
C ARG A 114 11.44 -0.55 17.78
N LEU A 115 12.60 -0.87 17.22
CA LEU A 115 13.91 -0.59 17.84
C LEU A 115 14.14 0.91 18.00
N THR A 116 13.67 1.72 17.05
CA THR A 116 13.77 3.18 17.11
C THR A 116 12.91 3.74 18.24
N LEU A 117 11.67 3.30 18.35
CA LEU A 117 10.77 3.70 19.45
C LEU A 117 11.30 3.25 20.82
N ALA A 118 11.83 2.02 20.93
CA ALA A 118 12.41 1.52 22.17
C ALA A 118 13.63 2.35 22.62
N LYS A 119 14.50 2.74 21.68
CA LYS A 119 15.64 3.64 21.98
C LYS A 119 15.18 5.01 22.44
N MET A 120 14.19 5.61 21.78
CA MET A 120 13.64 6.92 22.17
C MET A 120 13.03 6.90 23.58
N SER A 121 12.35 5.81 23.95
CA SER A 121 11.86 5.61 25.31
C SER A 121 12.98 5.43 26.34
N ALA A 122 14.07 4.74 25.97
CA ALA A 122 15.24 4.57 26.83
C ALA A 122 16.01 5.89 27.04
N ASP A 123 16.07 6.73 26.01
CA ASP A 123 16.71 8.06 26.05
C ASP A 123 15.89 9.12 26.81
N LYS A 124 14.75 8.73 27.44
CA LYS A 124 13.83 9.62 28.18
C LYS A 124 13.36 10.83 27.38
N LYS A 125 13.12 10.65 26.07
CA LYS A 125 12.49 11.69 25.24
C LYS A 125 11.07 11.98 25.73
N THR A 126 10.57 13.16 25.39
CA THR A 126 9.22 13.58 25.79
C THR A 126 8.16 12.73 25.10
N GLU A 127 6.99 12.59 25.75
CA GLU A 127 5.86 11.82 25.19
C GLU A 127 5.38 12.39 23.85
N GLU A 128 5.44 13.71 23.69
CA GLU A 128 5.10 14.42 22.45
C GLU A 128 6.03 14.02 21.29
N GLU A 129 7.35 13.95 21.53
CA GLU A 129 8.32 13.51 20.52
C GLU A 129 8.11 12.05 20.11
N ILE A 130 7.77 11.19 21.07
CA ILE A 130 7.48 9.77 20.80
C ILE A 130 6.19 9.66 19.98
N LEU A 131 5.16 10.44 20.30
CA LEU A 131 3.91 10.46 19.56
C LEU A 131 4.10 10.98 18.14
N ALA A 132 4.84 12.08 17.96
CA ALA A 132 5.16 12.60 16.63
C ALA A 132 5.91 11.56 15.79
N LYS A 133 6.84 10.82 16.40
CA LYS A 133 7.55 9.74 15.69
C LYS A 133 6.64 8.57 15.34
N LYS A 134 5.72 8.18 16.23
CA LYS A 134 4.72 7.15 15.95
C LYS A 134 3.83 7.55 14.77
N GLN A 135 3.37 8.79 14.72
CA GLN A 135 2.57 9.29 13.58
C GLN A 135 3.33 9.20 12.26
N GLU A 136 4.64 9.51 12.24
CA GLU A 136 5.47 9.33 11.05
C GLU A 136 5.56 7.85 10.64
N ILE A 137 5.77 6.94 11.62
CA ILE A 137 5.87 5.50 11.38
C ILE A 137 4.55 4.95 10.85
N TRP A 138 3.42 5.27 11.49
CA TRP A 138 2.09 4.88 11.04
C TRP A 138 1.78 5.40 9.64
N GLY A 139 2.11 6.66 9.38
CA GLY A 139 1.95 7.26 8.06
C GLY A 139 2.69 6.48 6.97
N LYS A 140 3.90 5.98 7.24
CA LYS A 140 4.62 5.09 6.30
C LYS A 140 4.02 3.69 6.27
N GLN A 141 3.76 3.09 7.42
CA GLN A 141 3.26 1.71 7.55
C GLN A 141 1.95 1.51 6.79
N TRP A 142 1.02 2.46 6.91
CA TRP A 142 -0.27 2.39 6.25
C TRP A 142 -0.21 2.66 4.74
N GLN A 143 0.89 3.24 4.23
CA GLN A 143 1.04 3.48 2.79
C GLN A 143 1.25 2.19 2.00
N ASN A 144 0.50 2.08 0.91
CA ASN A 144 0.76 1.08 -0.12
C ASN A 144 1.94 1.49 -1.01
N LYS A 145 3.11 0.86 -0.78
CA LYS A 145 4.35 1.12 -1.53
C LYS A 145 4.20 0.90 -3.03
N ALA A 146 3.37 -0.05 -3.48
CA ALA A 146 3.19 -0.34 -4.90
C ALA A 146 2.58 0.83 -5.70
N VAL A 147 1.89 1.77 -5.03
CA VAL A 147 1.16 2.86 -5.70
C VAL A 147 1.67 4.23 -5.25
N SER A 148 1.98 4.39 -3.97
CA SER A 148 2.26 5.70 -3.38
C SER A 148 3.74 6.10 -3.42
N GLU A 149 4.66 5.13 -3.58
CA GLU A 149 6.09 5.41 -3.54
C GLU A 149 6.73 5.36 -4.93
N LEU A 150 7.48 6.41 -5.26
CA LEU A 150 8.29 6.45 -6.48
C LEU A 150 9.61 5.70 -6.26
N TYR A 151 10.03 4.96 -7.27
CA TYR A 151 11.35 4.31 -7.31
C TYR A 151 11.97 4.41 -8.70
N ILE A 152 13.29 4.26 -8.77
CA ILE A 152 14.02 4.22 -10.04
C ILE A 152 14.03 2.77 -10.54
N PRO A 153 13.44 2.46 -11.72
CA PRO A 153 13.28 1.07 -12.18
C PRO A 153 14.62 0.39 -12.51
N GLY A 154 15.64 1.14 -12.88
CA GLY A 154 16.94 0.57 -13.25
C GLY A 154 16.83 -0.35 -14.47
N SER A 155 17.53 -1.48 -14.46
CA SER A 155 17.63 -2.37 -15.62
C SER A 155 16.31 -2.97 -16.11
N VAL A 156 15.24 -3.00 -15.30
CA VAL A 156 13.92 -3.50 -15.78
C VAL A 156 13.35 -2.60 -16.89
N PHE A 157 13.73 -1.31 -16.92
CA PHE A 157 13.27 -0.36 -17.93
C PHE A 157 13.91 -0.60 -19.31
N LYS A 158 15.02 -1.35 -19.39
CA LYS A 158 15.71 -1.64 -20.66
C LYS A 158 14.83 -2.39 -21.66
N MET A 159 13.78 -3.07 -21.18
CA MET A 159 12.78 -3.71 -22.06
C MET A 159 12.08 -2.67 -22.95
N PHE A 160 11.75 -1.49 -22.41
CA PHE A 160 11.17 -0.40 -23.18
C PHE A 160 12.17 0.19 -24.16
N THR A 161 13.40 0.45 -23.72
CA THR A 161 14.47 0.94 -24.61
C THR A 161 14.72 -0.01 -25.79
N CYS A 162 14.74 -1.32 -25.53
CA CYS A 162 14.89 -2.34 -26.57
C CYS A 162 13.69 -2.36 -27.53
N ALA A 163 12.47 -2.34 -26.99
CA ALA A 163 11.25 -2.31 -27.80
C ALA A 163 11.20 -1.06 -28.70
N SER A 164 11.53 0.12 -28.16
CA SER A 164 11.60 1.37 -28.94
C SER A 164 12.68 1.30 -30.03
N ALA A 165 13.83 0.69 -29.77
CA ALA A 165 14.88 0.55 -30.77
C ALA A 165 14.47 -0.37 -31.94
N LEU A 166 13.72 -1.45 -31.64
CA LEU A 166 13.16 -2.34 -32.65
C LEU A 166 12.04 -1.67 -33.45
N GLU A 167 11.15 -0.93 -32.78
CA GLU A 167 10.02 -0.22 -33.41
C GLU A 167 10.50 0.90 -34.35
N GLU A 168 11.54 1.65 -33.95
CA GLU A 168 12.15 2.70 -34.77
C GLU A 168 13.09 2.15 -35.86
N GLU A 169 13.18 0.82 -35.99
CA GLU A 169 14.02 0.10 -36.95
C GLU A 169 15.52 0.49 -36.91
N VAL A 170 16.00 1.07 -35.79
CA VAL A 170 17.41 1.43 -35.60
C VAL A 170 18.28 0.23 -35.24
N VAL A 171 17.65 -0.87 -34.81
CA VAL A 171 18.27 -2.17 -34.57
C VAL A 171 17.36 -3.30 -35.08
N SER A 172 17.94 -4.45 -35.40
CA SER A 172 17.23 -5.67 -35.80
C SER A 172 17.59 -6.84 -34.88
N LEU A 173 16.89 -7.97 -34.99
CA LEU A 173 17.21 -9.18 -34.24
C LEU A 173 18.58 -9.77 -34.60
N ASP A 174 19.13 -9.43 -35.77
CA ASP A 174 20.44 -9.88 -36.25
C ASP A 174 21.56 -8.86 -35.96
N SER A 175 21.24 -7.72 -35.36
CA SER A 175 22.22 -6.69 -35.01
C SER A 175 23.18 -7.19 -33.94
N THR A 176 24.48 -6.95 -34.15
CA THR A 176 25.54 -7.33 -33.19
C THR A 176 26.17 -6.09 -32.56
N PHE A 177 26.56 -6.21 -31.29
CA PHE A 177 27.17 -5.14 -30.51
C PHE A 177 28.34 -5.69 -29.70
N GLU A 178 29.40 -4.90 -29.58
CA GLU A 178 30.55 -5.22 -28.72
C GLU A 178 30.45 -4.44 -27.40
N CYS A 179 30.54 -5.14 -26.26
CA CYS A 179 30.53 -4.52 -24.93
C CYS A 179 31.98 -4.40 -24.42
N SER A 180 32.58 -3.23 -24.58
CA SER A 180 33.91 -2.89 -24.07
C SER A 180 33.97 -2.70 -22.55
N GLY A 181 32.83 -2.81 -21.86
CA GLY A 181 32.71 -2.63 -20.42
C GLY A 181 32.55 -1.18 -19.95
N ILE A 182 32.99 -0.19 -20.75
CA ILE A 182 32.81 1.24 -20.49
C ILE A 182 32.42 1.94 -21.79
N ALA A 183 31.41 2.80 -21.74
CA ALA A 183 31.02 3.69 -22.84
C ALA A 183 31.05 5.15 -22.37
N ASP A 184 31.58 6.05 -23.19
CA ASP A 184 31.53 7.50 -22.94
C ASP A 184 30.42 8.11 -23.80
N VAL A 185 29.44 8.74 -23.14
CA VAL A 185 28.30 9.38 -23.81
C VAL A 185 28.24 10.83 -23.35
N ALA A 186 28.54 11.76 -24.27
CA ALA A 186 28.57 13.21 -24.01
C ALA A 186 29.42 13.60 -22.77
N GLY A 187 30.56 12.94 -22.55
CA GLY A 187 31.45 13.19 -21.41
C GLY A 187 31.07 12.43 -20.13
N THR A 188 29.99 11.64 -20.15
CA THR A 188 29.58 10.79 -19.04
C THR A 188 30.02 9.35 -19.29
N LYS A 189 30.84 8.81 -18.39
CA LYS A 189 31.30 7.41 -18.47
C LYS A 189 30.28 6.46 -17.85
N ILE A 190 29.65 5.65 -18.69
CA ILE A 190 28.72 4.58 -18.32
C ILE A 190 29.51 3.27 -18.20
N ARG A 191 29.33 2.55 -17.09
CA ARG A 191 30.03 1.27 -16.82
C ARG A 191 29.07 0.09 -16.87
N CYS A 192 29.58 -1.05 -17.34
CA CYS A 192 28.87 -2.33 -17.24
C CYS A 192 28.95 -2.88 -15.81
N TRP A 193 27.99 -3.73 -15.45
CA TRP A 193 27.90 -4.32 -14.10
C TRP A 193 28.96 -5.39 -13.83
N ASN A 194 29.57 -5.95 -14.89
CA ASN A 194 30.51 -7.07 -14.82
C ASN A 194 31.99 -6.63 -14.92
N VAL A 195 32.30 -5.36 -14.65
CA VAL A 195 33.62 -4.74 -14.88
C VAL A 195 34.15 -4.11 -13.60
#